data_AF-A0A967F4E2-F1
#
_entry.id   AF-A0A967F4E2-F1
#
_cell.length_a   1.000
_cell.length_b   1.000
_cell.length_c   1.000
_cell.angle_alpha   90.00
_cell.angle_beta   90.00
_cell.angle_gamma   90.00
#
_symmetry.space_group_name_H-M   'P 1'
#
loop_
_entity.id
_entity.type
_entity.pdbx_description
1 polymer ?
#
loop_
_entity_poly.entity_id
_entity_poly.type
_entity_poly.pdbx_seq_one_letter_code
_entity_poly.pdbx_strand_id
1 'polypeptide(L)'
;MHITVGVTGHRDLVTEELPALRELVRGFFADLDAEFPGLDLQLVSPLAEGADQLVAEVAVDMGIPLIVPMPMQQSEYEKDFGSRAGLENFRRLLNGAQIIPLPLVKGSTHEDLLSRAEARDWQYAQLGVFVSNHCQVLLALWNGKPDTQIGGTAGVVNYHLTAVMPGFSVAEESPNLLADNENDLAYHIVVSRDRPDGDPARELKTFDAHWMSAHFERWPPGEMPPEYHDMLLRLQEFQADYRKYEEEVTREAQGLLGEALPLERPGGSGLVHELFKKADWLAIHFQKRVNQSMLITHSLAVVMGLVFILYAEYGDPQWLLYLFLALFATGVVFHYIGHRREWHRKYLDYRALAEGLRVQLYWNLAGVVETQSAVFAYDNFLQKQDVDLGWIRHVMRSASLWRDRTTRPDDGWVRWVCDQWVGDPEAGTGQLAYYRRKSVLKAENYRRTTRLGSLSLWTGILIAVVLAVFAGRIDMDSRHVLLIFMGVLPLIAGVRDAYSHKKAERELIKQYRFMSRVLANARRLLLGSRDVAFRRRVLKAVGNAALEEHAEWILMHRERPLEHGGL
;
A
#
# COMPACT_ATOMS: atom_id res chain seq x y z
N MET A 1 -12.18 -7.14 -1.79
CA MET A 1 -11.18 -6.75 -0.78
C MET A 1 -11.85 -6.84 0.56
N HIS A 2 -11.11 -7.11 1.64
CA HIS A 2 -11.72 -7.27 2.97
C HIS A 2 -11.28 -6.19 3.96
N ILE A 3 -12.19 -5.79 4.85
CA ILE A 3 -11.84 -5.20 6.15
C ILE A 3 -11.64 -6.36 7.13
N THR A 4 -10.42 -6.49 7.63
CA THR A 4 -10.03 -7.53 8.57
C THR A 4 -10.19 -7.01 9.98
N VAL A 5 -11.10 -7.60 10.73
CA VAL A 5 -11.28 -7.33 12.15
C VAL A 5 -10.50 -8.38 12.94
N GLY A 6 -9.55 -7.94 13.76
CA GLY A 6 -8.87 -8.79 14.74
C GLY A 6 -9.63 -8.76 16.05
N VAL A 7 -9.66 -9.85 16.81
CA VAL A 7 -10.33 -9.89 18.12
C VAL A 7 -9.36 -10.15 19.24
N THR A 8 -9.55 -9.42 20.33
CA THR A 8 -8.99 -9.79 21.63
C THR A 8 -9.99 -9.47 22.73
N GLY A 9 -10.18 -10.37 23.69
CA GLY A 9 -11.04 -10.07 24.82
C GLY A 9 -10.83 -10.97 26.02
N HIS A 10 -11.52 -10.62 27.11
CA HIS A 10 -11.44 -11.37 28.36
C HIS A 10 -12.10 -12.75 28.24
N ARG A 11 -11.50 -13.74 28.92
CA ARG A 11 -12.00 -15.13 28.89
C ARG A 11 -13.20 -15.38 29.79
N ASP A 12 -13.35 -14.55 30.80
CA ASP A 12 -14.27 -14.70 31.90
C ASP A 12 -15.28 -13.55 31.91
N LEU A 13 -16.12 -13.49 30.88
CA LEU A 13 -17.19 -12.48 30.78
C LEU A 13 -18.35 -12.81 31.73
N VAL A 14 -19.01 -11.77 32.25
CA VAL A 14 -20.22 -11.91 33.09
C VAL A 14 -21.39 -12.44 32.26
N THR A 15 -22.06 -13.50 32.75
CA THR A 15 -23.07 -14.24 31.97
C THR A 15 -24.29 -13.38 31.62
N GLU A 16 -24.70 -12.51 32.55
CA GLU A 16 -25.83 -11.60 32.42
C GLU A 16 -25.58 -10.51 31.37
N GLU A 17 -24.31 -10.18 31.08
CA GLU A 17 -23.92 -9.15 30.12
C GLU A 17 -23.90 -9.67 28.67
N LEU A 18 -23.81 -11.00 28.48
CA LEU A 18 -23.61 -11.61 27.16
C LEU A 18 -24.65 -11.23 26.10
N PRO A 19 -25.97 -11.13 26.39
CA PRO A 19 -26.95 -10.74 25.38
C PRO A 19 -26.71 -9.31 24.86
N ALA A 20 -26.43 -8.37 25.76
CA ALA A 20 -26.15 -6.98 25.38
C ALA A 20 -24.84 -6.87 24.60
N LEU A 21 -23.80 -7.62 24.99
CA LEU A 21 -22.53 -7.65 24.27
C LEU A 21 -22.69 -8.20 22.85
N ARG A 22 -23.52 -9.23 22.65
CA ARG A 22 -23.82 -9.75 21.29
C ARG A 22 -24.45 -8.69 20.40
N GLU A 23 -25.38 -7.90 20.92
CA GLU A 23 -26.00 -6.81 20.16
C GLU A 23 -25.00 -5.69 19.84
N LEU A 24 -24.11 -5.32 20.76
CA LEU A 24 -23.05 -4.33 20.48
C LEU A 24 -22.08 -4.81 19.39
N VAL A 25 -21.65 -6.07 19.46
CA VAL A 25 -20.78 -6.66 18.44
C VAL A 25 -21.48 -6.75 17.08
N ARG A 26 -22.77 -7.11 17.07
CA ARG A 26 -23.59 -7.14 15.84
C ARG A 26 -23.73 -5.74 15.25
N GLY A 27 -23.98 -4.73 16.09
CA GLY A 27 -24.02 -3.32 15.70
C GLY A 27 -22.71 -2.86 15.08
N PHE A 28 -21.59 -3.15 15.73
CA PHE A 28 -20.25 -2.82 15.21
C PHE A 28 -19.99 -3.36 13.79
N PHE A 29 -20.29 -4.64 13.54
CA PHE A 29 -20.12 -5.20 12.20
C PHE A 29 -21.11 -4.61 11.18
N ALA A 30 -22.35 -4.34 11.59
CA ALA A 30 -23.35 -3.73 10.72
C ALA A 30 -22.99 -2.28 10.35
N ASP A 31 -22.45 -1.52 11.29
CA ASP A 31 -22.00 -0.15 11.07
C ASP A 31 -20.82 -0.12 10.08
N LEU A 32 -19.84 -1.01 10.24
CA LEU A 32 -18.71 -1.12 9.29
C LEU A 32 -19.16 -1.50 7.87
N ASP A 33 -20.09 -2.44 7.73
CA ASP A 33 -20.63 -2.85 6.42
C ASP A 33 -21.44 -1.71 5.76
N ALA A 34 -22.21 -0.95 6.57
CA ALA A 34 -23.01 0.18 6.11
C ALA A 34 -22.15 1.39 5.71
N GLU A 35 -21.07 1.66 6.45
CA GLU A 35 -20.17 2.80 6.21
C GLU A 35 -19.26 2.55 5.00
N PHE A 36 -18.79 1.30 4.81
CA PHE A 36 -17.87 0.93 3.73
C PHE A 36 -18.45 -0.10 2.75
N PRO A 37 -19.57 0.20 2.06
CA PRO A 37 -20.22 -0.74 1.17
C PRO A 37 -19.29 -1.24 0.06
N GLY A 38 -19.30 -2.55 -0.18
CA GLY A 38 -18.50 -3.19 -1.22
C GLY A 38 -17.10 -3.60 -0.79
N LEU A 39 -16.69 -3.30 0.45
CA LEU A 39 -15.63 -4.04 1.14
C LEU A 39 -16.27 -5.17 1.95
N ASP A 40 -15.80 -6.40 1.73
CA ASP A 40 -16.31 -7.55 2.47
C ASP A 40 -15.68 -7.57 3.88
N LEU A 41 -16.37 -8.09 4.89
CA LEU A 41 -15.77 -8.24 6.24
C LEU A 41 -15.10 -9.60 6.38
N GLN A 42 -14.04 -9.69 7.18
CA GLN A 42 -13.49 -10.97 7.64
C GLN A 42 -12.99 -10.87 9.09
N LEU A 43 -13.12 -11.94 9.86
CA LEU A 43 -12.74 -11.98 11.27
C LEU A 43 -11.49 -12.83 11.48
N VAL A 44 -10.50 -12.29 12.21
CA VAL A 44 -9.34 -13.03 12.72
C VAL A 44 -9.47 -13.16 14.23
N SER A 45 -9.78 -14.36 14.71
CA SER A 45 -9.98 -14.64 16.13
C SER A 45 -9.27 -15.93 16.53
N PRO A 46 -8.49 -15.94 17.63
CA PRO A 46 -7.85 -17.16 18.12
C PRO A 46 -8.83 -18.12 18.81
N LEU A 47 -10.10 -17.72 18.99
CA LEU A 47 -11.18 -18.53 19.59
C LEU A 47 -10.92 -18.97 21.04
N ALA A 48 -10.18 -18.17 21.81
CA ALA A 48 -10.10 -18.37 23.26
C ALA A 48 -11.51 -18.34 23.88
N GLU A 49 -11.72 -19.06 24.99
CA GLU A 49 -12.99 -19.00 25.72
C GLU A 49 -13.37 -17.55 26.06
N GLY A 50 -14.67 -17.26 26.15
CA GLY A 50 -15.19 -15.93 26.47
C GLY A 50 -15.40 -15.04 25.25
N ALA A 51 -14.84 -13.83 25.28
CA ALA A 51 -15.07 -12.80 24.27
C ALA A 51 -14.76 -13.23 22.84
N ASP A 52 -13.63 -13.90 22.61
CA ASP A 52 -13.17 -14.29 21.27
C ASP A 52 -14.17 -15.25 20.59
N GLN A 53 -14.76 -16.17 21.36
CA GLN A 53 -15.83 -17.05 20.90
C GLN A 53 -17.16 -16.31 20.69
N LEU A 54 -17.54 -15.40 21.59
CA LEU A 54 -18.77 -14.60 21.45
C LEU A 54 -18.74 -13.79 20.15
N VAL A 55 -17.62 -13.13 19.86
CA VAL A 55 -17.46 -12.35 18.63
C VAL A 55 -17.47 -13.26 17.40
N ALA A 56 -16.81 -14.41 17.47
CA ALA A 56 -16.79 -15.38 16.37
C ALA A 56 -18.17 -15.97 16.07
N GLU A 57 -18.98 -16.23 17.09
CA GLU A 57 -20.39 -16.63 16.92
C GLU A 57 -21.19 -15.58 16.15
N VAL A 58 -21.12 -14.32 16.60
CA VAL A 58 -21.83 -13.21 15.96
C VAL A 58 -21.39 -13.05 14.51
N ALA A 59 -20.08 -13.10 14.24
CA ALA A 59 -19.55 -12.98 12.90
C ALA A 59 -20.04 -14.12 11.98
N VAL A 60 -19.97 -15.37 12.44
CA VAL A 60 -20.45 -16.53 11.66
C VAL A 60 -21.96 -16.44 11.42
N ASP A 61 -22.75 -16.02 12.40
CA ASP A 61 -24.21 -15.81 12.25
C ASP A 61 -24.54 -14.71 11.24
N MET A 62 -23.64 -13.73 11.06
CA MET A 62 -23.73 -12.67 10.06
C MET A 62 -23.13 -13.08 8.70
N GLY A 63 -22.61 -14.31 8.55
CA GLY A 63 -21.98 -14.79 7.32
C GLY A 63 -20.56 -14.23 7.08
N ILE A 64 -19.94 -13.64 8.09
CA ILE A 64 -18.58 -13.10 8.03
C ILE A 64 -17.58 -14.27 8.13
N PRO A 65 -16.67 -14.45 7.14
CA PRO A 65 -15.66 -15.50 7.19
C PRO A 65 -14.75 -15.41 8.41
N LEU A 66 -14.54 -16.55 9.06
CA LEU A 66 -13.70 -16.69 10.25
C LEU A 66 -12.33 -17.30 9.90
N ILE A 67 -11.27 -16.67 10.37
CA ILE A 67 -9.87 -17.07 10.25
C ILE A 67 -9.29 -17.28 11.65
N VAL A 68 -8.74 -18.46 11.89
CA VAL A 68 -8.26 -18.88 13.21
C VAL A 68 -6.75 -19.07 13.19
N PRO A 69 -5.97 -18.08 13.66
CA PRO A 69 -4.55 -18.29 13.91
C PRO A 69 -4.37 -19.21 15.11
N MET A 70 -3.65 -20.30 14.92
CA MET A 70 -3.43 -21.32 15.94
C MET A 70 -2.04 -21.12 16.55
N PRO A 71 -1.93 -20.83 17.86
CA PRO A 71 -0.63 -20.67 18.50
C PRO A 71 0.17 -21.96 18.52
N MET A 72 -0.50 -23.11 18.55
CA MET A 72 0.10 -24.44 18.63
C MET A 72 -0.81 -25.47 17.95
N GLN A 73 -0.38 -26.74 17.93
CA GLN A 73 -1.23 -27.82 17.41
C GLN A 73 -2.58 -27.85 18.12
N GLN A 74 -3.65 -28.16 17.39
CA GLN A 74 -5.01 -28.14 17.92
C GLN A 74 -5.15 -28.98 19.19
N SER A 75 -4.59 -30.19 19.22
CA SER A 75 -4.64 -31.07 20.39
C SER A 75 -3.99 -30.48 21.63
N GLU A 76 -2.99 -29.61 21.48
CA GLU A 76 -2.32 -28.93 22.59
C GLU A 76 -3.07 -27.68 23.01
N TYR A 77 -3.68 -26.96 22.06
CA TYR A 77 -4.47 -25.76 22.37
C TYR A 77 -5.79 -26.11 23.08
N GLU A 78 -6.43 -27.21 22.69
CA GLU A 78 -7.66 -27.71 23.32
C GLU A 78 -7.50 -28.01 24.82
N LYS A 79 -6.27 -28.24 25.30
CA LYS A 79 -6.00 -28.51 26.72
C LYS A 79 -6.11 -27.26 27.60
N ASP A 80 -6.10 -26.06 27.01
CA ASP A 80 -6.15 -24.79 27.74
C ASP A 80 -7.59 -24.30 28.01
N PHE A 81 -8.59 -25.03 27.51
CA PHE A 81 -10.00 -24.70 27.69
C PHE A 81 -10.48 -25.18 29.07
N GLY A 82 -10.98 -24.26 29.88
CA GLY A 82 -11.43 -24.54 31.24
C GLY A 82 -12.80 -25.21 31.29
N SER A 83 -13.61 -25.02 30.25
CA SER A 83 -14.99 -25.50 30.20
C SER A 83 -15.23 -26.48 29.04
N ARG A 84 -16.04 -27.52 29.30
CA ARG A 84 -16.46 -28.45 28.26
C ARG A 84 -17.29 -27.74 27.17
N ALA A 85 -18.14 -26.79 27.57
CA ALA A 85 -18.95 -26.01 26.64
C ALA A 85 -18.09 -25.13 25.73
N GLY A 86 -17.08 -24.44 26.27
CA GLY A 86 -16.14 -23.63 25.50
C GLY A 86 -15.31 -24.47 24.52
N LEU A 87 -14.89 -25.68 24.91
CA LEU A 87 -14.20 -26.61 24.01
C LEU A 87 -15.11 -27.14 22.87
N GLU A 88 -16.35 -27.53 23.19
CA GLU A 88 -17.32 -27.96 22.18
C GLU A 88 -17.63 -26.82 21.19
N ASN A 89 -17.73 -25.59 21.70
CA ASN A 89 -17.95 -24.40 20.89
C ASN A 89 -16.75 -24.07 20.00
N PHE A 90 -15.53 -24.14 20.54
CA PHE A 90 -14.28 -24.00 19.79
C PHE A 90 -14.25 -24.96 18.60
N ARG A 91 -14.49 -26.26 18.83
CA ARG A 91 -14.50 -27.28 17.77
C ARG A 91 -15.58 -27.02 16.70
N ARG A 92 -16.76 -26.54 17.13
CA ARG A 92 -17.86 -26.18 16.22
C ARG A 92 -17.47 -25.02 15.30
N LEU A 93 -16.92 -23.94 15.87
CA LEU A 93 -16.49 -22.76 15.11
C LEU A 93 -15.30 -23.09 14.19
N LEU A 94 -14.35 -23.89 14.68
CA LEU A 94 -13.16 -24.28 13.92
C LEU A 94 -13.50 -25.07 12.64
N ASN A 95 -14.55 -25.89 12.65
CA ASN A 95 -14.95 -26.72 11.50
C ASN A 95 -15.32 -25.89 10.25
N GLY A 96 -15.83 -24.67 10.44
CA GLY A 96 -16.16 -23.74 9.34
C GLY A 96 -15.10 -22.69 9.06
N ALA A 97 -13.99 -22.69 9.81
CA ALA A 97 -12.99 -21.64 9.77
C ALA A 97 -11.78 -21.98 8.90
N GLN A 98 -11.08 -20.94 8.46
CA GLN A 98 -9.80 -21.09 7.79
C GLN A 98 -8.67 -21.02 8.84
N ILE A 99 -7.86 -22.07 8.91
CA ILE A 99 -6.86 -22.23 9.97
C ILE A 99 -5.49 -21.76 9.50
N ILE A 100 -4.81 -20.95 10.32
CA ILE A 100 -3.44 -20.51 10.08
C ILE A 100 -2.54 -21.02 11.21
N PRO A 101 -1.72 -22.06 11.00
CA PRO A 101 -0.76 -22.49 11.99
C PRO A 101 0.37 -21.47 12.16
N LEU A 102 0.60 -21.01 13.39
CA LEU A 102 1.71 -20.13 13.70
C LEU A 102 2.99 -20.93 13.95
N PRO A 103 4.17 -20.43 13.53
CA PRO A 103 5.44 -21.05 13.84
C PRO A 103 5.74 -20.95 15.34
N LEU A 104 6.62 -21.80 15.84
CA LEU A 104 7.17 -21.62 17.19
C LEU A 104 7.96 -20.32 17.29
N VAL A 105 7.87 -19.66 18.45
CA VAL A 105 8.73 -18.51 18.78
C VAL A 105 10.20 -18.90 18.60
N LYS A 106 10.98 -18.00 18.00
CA LYS A 106 12.41 -18.20 17.71
C LYS A 106 13.16 -18.64 18.98
N GLY A 107 13.89 -19.76 18.88
CA GLY A 107 14.62 -20.34 20.00
C GLY A 107 13.80 -21.26 20.92
N SER A 108 12.49 -21.41 20.69
CA SER A 108 11.65 -22.37 21.42
C SER A 108 11.53 -23.69 20.65
N THR A 109 11.44 -24.79 21.38
CA THR A 109 11.18 -26.14 20.84
C THR A 109 9.78 -26.62 21.20
N HIS A 110 9.31 -27.69 20.53
CA HIS A 110 8.05 -28.34 20.91
C HIS A 110 8.10 -28.90 22.34
N GLU A 111 9.28 -29.34 22.81
CA GLU A 111 9.46 -29.83 24.19
C GLU A 111 9.33 -28.68 25.21
N ASP A 112 9.81 -27.47 24.88
CA ASP A 112 9.65 -26.30 25.74
C ASP A 112 8.15 -25.96 25.94
N LEU A 113 7.33 -26.05 24.89
CA LEU A 113 5.88 -25.78 25.00
C LEU A 113 5.13 -26.75 25.91
N LEU A 114 5.63 -27.99 26.03
CA LEU A 114 5.04 -29.03 26.88
C LEU A 114 5.52 -28.95 28.32
N SER A 115 6.69 -28.37 28.57
CA SER A 115 7.38 -28.42 29.87
C SER A 115 7.47 -27.07 30.59
N ARG A 116 7.37 -25.94 29.87
CA ARG A 116 7.56 -24.59 30.41
C ARG A 116 6.36 -23.69 30.14
N ALA A 117 5.74 -23.19 31.21
CA ALA A 117 4.65 -22.22 31.12
C ALA A 117 5.05 -20.95 30.35
N GLU A 118 6.26 -20.42 30.59
CA GLU A 118 6.80 -19.24 29.91
C GLU A 118 6.84 -19.39 28.37
N ALA A 119 7.16 -20.57 27.87
CA ALA A 119 7.21 -20.82 26.43
C ALA A 119 5.80 -20.76 25.80
N ARG A 120 4.78 -21.18 26.54
CA ARG A 120 3.36 -21.05 26.13
C ARG A 120 2.92 -19.59 26.14
N ASP A 121 3.28 -18.84 27.18
CA ASP A 121 2.98 -17.41 27.29
C ASP A 121 3.58 -16.62 26.13
N TRP A 122 4.82 -16.95 25.72
CA TRP A 122 5.44 -16.37 24.52
C TRP A 122 4.70 -16.72 23.24
N GLN A 123 4.17 -17.95 23.13
CA GLN A 123 3.39 -18.35 21.96
C GLN A 123 2.05 -17.61 21.87
N TYR A 124 1.40 -17.33 23.02
CA TYR A 124 0.22 -16.47 23.06
C TYR A 124 0.54 -15.00 22.80
N ALA A 125 1.69 -14.50 23.27
CA ALA A 125 2.15 -13.16 22.91
C ALA A 125 2.36 -13.04 21.39
N GLN A 126 3.00 -14.03 20.77
CA GLN A 126 3.16 -14.08 19.32
C GLN A 126 1.81 -14.14 18.59
N LEU A 127 0.84 -14.87 19.12
CA LEU A 127 -0.53 -14.94 18.60
C LEU A 127 -1.20 -13.56 18.63
N GLY A 128 -1.14 -12.86 19.76
CA GLY A 128 -1.67 -11.49 19.89
C GLY A 128 -1.00 -10.50 18.94
N VAL A 129 0.33 -10.57 18.84
CA VAL A 129 1.11 -9.78 17.86
C VAL A 129 0.67 -10.09 16.43
N PHE A 130 0.44 -11.36 16.11
CA PHE A 130 -0.01 -11.77 14.78
C PHE A 130 -1.39 -11.21 14.45
N VAL A 131 -2.37 -11.36 15.35
CA VAL A 131 -3.73 -10.82 15.16
C VAL A 131 -3.66 -9.31 14.95
N SER A 132 -2.97 -8.60 15.84
CA SER A 132 -2.78 -7.14 15.77
C SER A 132 -2.16 -6.72 14.43
N ASN A 133 -1.06 -7.35 13.99
CA ASN A 133 -0.35 -6.98 12.76
C ASN A 133 -1.11 -7.31 11.45
N HIS A 134 -2.19 -8.10 11.50
CA HIS A 134 -2.93 -8.53 10.31
C HIS A 134 -4.40 -8.09 10.29
N CYS A 135 -4.85 -7.28 11.25
CA CYS A 135 -6.13 -6.60 11.18
C CYS A 135 -6.01 -5.19 10.60
N GLN A 136 -7.12 -4.59 10.19
CA GLN A 136 -7.27 -3.14 10.01
C GLN A 136 -7.90 -2.50 11.25
N VAL A 137 -8.75 -3.26 11.95
CA VAL A 137 -9.42 -2.85 13.18
C VAL A 137 -9.25 -3.94 14.22
N LEU A 138 -8.78 -3.60 15.42
CA LEU A 138 -8.79 -4.52 16.57
C LEU A 138 -10.06 -4.31 17.41
N LEU A 139 -10.98 -5.28 17.39
CA LEU A 139 -12.12 -5.31 18.29
C LEU A 139 -11.69 -5.84 19.67
N ALA A 140 -11.67 -4.95 20.67
CA ALA A 140 -11.21 -5.24 22.02
C ALA A 140 -12.39 -5.30 23.01
N LEU A 141 -12.67 -6.48 23.58
CA LEU A 141 -13.63 -6.65 24.68
C LEU A 141 -12.88 -6.71 25.99
N TRP A 142 -12.67 -5.54 26.60
CA TRP A 142 -11.71 -5.36 27.68
C TRP A 142 -12.26 -4.45 28.78
N ASN A 143 -11.86 -4.69 30.03
CA ASN A 143 -12.31 -3.92 31.19
C ASN A 143 -11.51 -2.61 31.42
N GLY A 144 -10.58 -2.26 30.54
CA GLY A 144 -9.78 -1.03 30.65
C GLY A 144 -8.65 -1.06 31.67
N LYS A 145 -8.42 -2.19 32.35
CA LYS A 145 -7.35 -2.33 33.36
C LYS A 145 -6.09 -2.95 32.76
N PRO A 146 -4.88 -2.50 33.14
CA PRO A 146 -3.64 -3.13 32.71
C PRO A 146 -3.59 -4.58 33.23
N ASP A 147 -2.97 -5.46 32.46
CA ASP A 147 -2.70 -6.84 32.86
C ASP A 147 -1.19 -7.06 32.99
N THR A 148 -0.80 -7.93 33.92
CA THR A 148 0.60 -8.32 34.14
C THR A 148 0.97 -9.57 33.35
N GLN A 149 -0.01 -10.30 32.81
CA GLN A 149 0.23 -11.51 32.01
C GLN A 149 0.67 -11.18 30.59
N ILE A 150 1.80 -11.75 30.18
CA ILE A 150 2.33 -11.68 28.83
C ILE A 150 1.36 -12.39 27.87
N GLY A 151 0.93 -11.71 26.80
CA GLY A 151 -0.03 -12.26 25.83
C GLY A 151 -1.50 -12.25 26.29
N GLY A 152 -1.82 -11.65 27.44
CA GLY A 152 -3.20 -11.39 27.85
C GLY A 152 -3.86 -10.27 27.03
N THR A 153 -5.18 -10.11 27.16
CA THR A 153 -6.00 -9.12 26.43
C THR A 153 -5.42 -7.71 26.51
N ALA A 154 -5.08 -7.23 27.71
CA ALA A 154 -4.52 -5.89 27.88
C ALA A 154 -3.13 -5.76 27.24
N GLY A 155 -2.34 -6.84 27.22
CA GLY A 155 -1.05 -6.88 26.52
C GLY A 155 -1.20 -6.77 25.01
N VAL A 156 -2.20 -7.44 24.43
CA VAL A 156 -2.52 -7.34 22.99
C VAL A 156 -3.01 -5.94 22.64
N VAL A 157 -3.91 -5.36 23.44
CA VAL A 157 -4.37 -3.97 23.27
C VAL A 157 -3.19 -3.00 23.39
N ASN A 158 -2.33 -3.16 24.39
CA ASN A 158 -1.15 -2.32 24.55
C ASN A 158 -0.20 -2.43 23.34
N TYR A 159 0.06 -3.65 22.86
CA TYR A 159 0.89 -3.85 21.67
C TYR A 159 0.26 -3.24 20.43
N HIS A 160 -1.05 -3.36 20.24
CA HIS A 160 -1.73 -2.74 19.10
C HIS A 160 -1.61 -1.21 19.13
N LEU A 161 -1.80 -0.59 20.30
CA LEU A 161 -1.78 0.87 20.47
C LEU A 161 -0.39 1.50 20.57
N THR A 162 0.65 0.72 20.89
CA THR A 162 2.00 1.25 21.20
C THR A 162 3.14 0.53 20.50
N ALA A 163 2.86 -0.55 19.76
CA ALA A 163 3.84 -1.49 19.23
C ALA A 163 4.78 -2.13 20.28
N VAL A 164 4.44 -2.04 21.57
CA VAL A 164 5.21 -2.60 22.69
C VAL A 164 4.41 -3.71 23.38
N MET A 165 5.02 -4.90 23.45
CA MET A 165 4.53 -6.01 24.26
C MET A 165 5.47 -6.20 25.47
N PRO A 166 5.11 -5.73 26.67
CA PRO A 166 5.94 -5.90 27.86
C PRO A 166 6.31 -7.38 28.07
N GLY A 167 7.60 -7.66 28.29
CA GLY A 167 8.08 -9.03 28.51
C GLY A 167 8.21 -9.90 27.25
N PHE A 168 7.85 -9.40 26.07
CA PHE A 168 8.03 -10.09 24.80
C PHE A 168 8.71 -9.19 23.78
N SER A 169 10.01 -9.40 23.56
CA SER A 169 10.74 -8.72 22.49
C SER A 169 10.69 -9.57 21.23
N VAL A 170 10.16 -9.00 20.15
CA VAL A 170 10.10 -9.72 18.87
C VAL A 170 11.45 -9.74 18.14
N ALA A 171 12.44 -8.95 18.60
CA ALA A 171 13.78 -8.69 18.02
C ALA A 171 13.75 -8.19 16.55
N GLU A 172 14.60 -7.29 16.04
CA GLU A 172 15.54 -6.31 16.59
C GLU A 172 14.76 -5.09 17.16
N GLU A 173 15.40 -4.26 18.00
CA GLU A 173 14.89 -2.95 18.45
C GLU A 173 14.04 -2.31 17.36
N SER A 174 12.71 -2.19 17.57
CA SER A 174 11.78 -1.66 16.56
C SER A 174 12.42 -0.43 15.95
N PRO A 175 12.92 -0.45 14.70
CA PRO A 175 13.74 0.63 14.13
C PRO A 175 12.93 1.93 13.93
N ASN A 176 11.71 1.93 14.45
CA ASN A 176 10.55 2.74 14.11
C ASN A 176 9.80 3.21 15.35
N LEU A 177 10.43 3.24 16.54
CA LEU A 177 9.84 3.81 17.76
C LEU A 177 9.34 5.25 17.59
N LEU A 178 9.83 5.96 16.56
CA LEU A 178 9.48 7.35 16.24
C LEU A 178 8.51 7.49 15.07
N ALA A 179 8.06 6.39 14.45
CA ALA A 179 7.11 6.44 13.35
C ALA A 179 5.70 6.18 13.86
N ASP A 180 4.71 6.88 13.31
CA ASP A 180 3.31 6.68 13.66
C ASP A 180 2.87 5.25 13.29
N ASN A 181 2.17 4.59 14.22
CA ASN A 181 1.67 3.24 14.01
C ASN A 181 0.32 3.27 13.30
N GLU A 182 0.32 3.24 11.98
CA GLU A 182 -0.94 3.22 11.20
C GLU A 182 -1.79 1.95 11.37
N ASN A 183 -1.38 1.01 12.21
CA ASN A 183 -2.11 -0.20 12.50
C ASN A 183 -2.47 -0.28 13.99
N ASP A 184 -2.98 0.84 14.52
CA ASP A 184 -3.36 0.99 15.92
C ASP A 184 -4.85 1.31 16.15
N LEU A 185 -5.68 1.26 15.10
CA LEU A 185 -7.11 1.48 15.25
C LEU A 185 -7.78 0.30 15.98
N ALA A 186 -8.25 0.58 17.19
CA ALA A 186 -9.06 -0.34 17.99
C ALA A 186 -10.49 0.15 18.17
N TYR A 187 -11.44 -0.78 18.24
CA TYR A 187 -12.79 -0.53 18.74
C TYR A 187 -12.92 -1.18 20.10
N HIS A 188 -13.04 -0.37 21.15
CA HIS A 188 -13.08 -0.86 22.52
C HIS A 188 -14.52 -0.95 23.01
N ILE A 189 -14.97 -2.18 23.30
CA ILE A 189 -16.21 -2.45 24.04
C ILE A 189 -15.82 -2.76 25.49
N VAL A 190 -16.33 -1.95 26.41
CA VAL A 190 -16.04 -2.10 27.84
C VAL A 190 -16.87 -3.23 28.43
N VAL A 191 -16.18 -4.21 29.03
CA VAL A 191 -16.80 -5.41 29.63
C VAL A 191 -16.38 -5.59 31.09
N SER A 192 -17.24 -6.23 31.88
CA SER A 192 -16.88 -6.70 33.22
C SER A 192 -16.30 -8.12 33.15
N ARG A 193 -15.55 -8.53 34.18
CA ARG A 193 -15.05 -9.89 34.33
C ARG A 193 -15.73 -10.60 35.50
N ASP A 194 -16.03 -11.88 35.35
CA ASP A 194 -16.58 -12.75 36.39
C ASP A 194 -15.47 -13.22 37.36
N ARG A 195 -14.90 -12.26 38.10
CA ARG A 195 -13.86 -12.48 39.11
C ARG A 195 -13.82 -11.34 40.14
N PRO A 196 -13.12 -11.50 41.28
CA PRO A 196 -12.79 -10.39 42.16
C PRO A 196 -12.01 -9.30 41.40
N ASP A 197 -12.33 -8.02 41.65
CA ASP A 197 -11.81 -6.85 40.92
C ASP A 197 -12.09 -6.87 39.40
N GLY A 198 -13.12 -7.61 38.98
CA GLY A 198 -13.53 -7.77 37.59
C GLY A 198 -14.23 -6.57 36.96
N ASP A 199 -14.68 -5.61 37.76
CA ASP A 199 -15.33 -4.38 37.28
C ASP A 199 -14.43 -3.60 36.29
N PRO A 200 -15.01 -2.78 35.40
CA PRO A 200 -14.25 -1.86 34.57
C PRO A 200 -13.33 -0.89 35.35
N ALA A 201 -12.36 -0.31 34.65
CA ALA A 201 -11.59 0.82 35.18
C ALA A 201 -12.53 1.96 35.60
N ARG A 202 -12.14 2.73 36.63
CA ARG A 202 -13.04 3.72 37.28
C ARG A 202 -13.65 4.77 36.35
N GLU A 203 -13.00 5.05 35.22
CA GLU A 203 -13.42 6.03 34.23
C GLU A 203 -14.33 5.46 33.13
N LEU A 204 -14.57 4.15 33.14
CA LEU A 204 -15.31 3.43 32.11
C LEU A 204 -16.55 2.78 32.71
N LYS A 205 -17.63 2.72 31.94
CA LYS A 205 -18.82 1.98 32.31
C LYS A 205 -18.97 0.76 31.41
N THR A 206 -19.48 -0.32 31.96
CA THR A 206 -19.85 -1.51 31.19
C THR A 206 -20.77 -1.11 30.03
N PHE A 207 -20.55 -1.70 28.86
CA PHE A 207 -21.24 -1.42 27.60
C PHE A 207 -20.88 -0.10 26.91
N ASP A 208 -20.01 0.74 27.49
CA ASP A 208 -19.44 1.85 26.74
C ASP A 208 -18.64 1.29 25.54
N ALA A 209 -18.83 1.90 24.37
CA ALA A 209 -18.13 1.52 23.15
C ALA A 209 -17.57 2.75 22.44
N HIS A 210 -16.30 2.72 22.05
CA HIS A 210 -15.64 3.86 21.41
C HIS A 210 -14.43 3.42 20.58
N TRP A 211 -14.08 4.26 19.61
CA TRP A 211 -12.83 4.12 18.86
C TRP A 211 -11.64 4.56 19.71
N MET A 212 -10.54 3.85 19.54
CA MET A 212 -9.25 4.14 20.14
C MET A 212 -8.14 4.09 19.09
N SER A 213 -7.17 4.97 19.22
CA SER A 213 -5.96 5.00 18.38
C SER A 213 -4.73 5.28 19.26
N ALA A 214 -3.57 5.39 18.63
CA ALA A 214 -2.26 5.75 19.19
C ALA A 214 -2.28 6.25 20.65
N HIS A 215 -1.55 5.59 21.54
CA HIS A 215 -1.40 6.01 22.94
C HIS A 215 -2.71 6.12 23.74
N PHE A 216 -3.70 5.27 23.43
CA PHE A 216 -4.99 5.22 24.15
C PHE A 216 -5.83 6.50 24.01
N GLU A 217 -5.68 7.23 22.91
CA GLU A 217 -6.57 8.33 22.57
C GLU A 217 -7.99 7.79 22.34
N ARG A 218 -8.98 8.35 23.04
CA ARG A 218 -10.39 7.95 22.97
C ARG A 218 -11.16 8.94 22.13
N TRP A 219 -11.84 8.44 21.11
CA TRP A 219 -12.66 9.25 20.20
C TRP A 219 -14.11 9.29 20.66
N PRO A 220 -14.88 10.34 20.28
CA PRO A 220 -16.30 10.42 20.57
C PRO A 220 -17.04 9.15 20.14
N PRO A 221 -18.07 8.70 20.89
CA PRO A 221 -18.83 7.51 20.54
C PRO A 221 -19.38 7.58 19.11
N GLY A 222 -19.12 6.54 18.32
CA GLY A 222 -19.59 6.42 16.94
C GLY A 222 -18.75 7.16 15.89
N GLU A 223 -17.75 7.97 16.27
CA GLU A 223 -16.91 8.69 15.32
C GLU A 223 -15.57 7.99 15.12
N MET A 224 -15.38 7.33 13.97
CA MET A 224 -14.07 6.81 13.55
C MET A 224 -13.12 7.99 13.32
N PRO A 225 -11.84 7.88 13.71
CA PRO A 225 -10.87 8.95 13.42
C PRO A 225 -10.78 9.22 11.91
N PRO A 226 -10.77 10.49 11.47
CA PRO A 226 -10.86 10.83 10.05
C PRO A 226 -9.78 10.18 9.18
N GLU A 227 -8.55 10.09 9.68
CA GLU A 227 -7.41 9.52 8.95
C GLU A 227 -7.62 8.04 8.62
N TYR A 228 -8.18 7.26 9.56
CA TYR A 228 -8.50 5.85 9.34
C TYR A 228 -9.73 5.67 8.44
N HIS A 229 -10.72 6.55 8.59
CA HIS A 229 -11.89 6.56 7.71
C HIS A 229 -11.45 6.81 6.25
N ASP A 230 -10.61 7.81 6.00
CA ASP A 230 -10.08 8.12 4.68
C ASP A 230 -9.24 6.96 4.11
N MET A 231 -8.45 6.30 4.97
CA MET A 231 -7.70 5.10 4.60
C MET A 231 -8.60 3.94 4.12
N LEU A 232 -9.70 3.66 4.84
CA LEU A 232 -10.67 2.63 4.45
C LEU A 232 -11.45 3.04 3.18
N LEU A 233 -11.75 4.33 3.01
CA LEU A 233 -12.30 4.85 1.76
C LEU A 233 -11.35 4.64 0.58
N ARG A 234 -10.03 4.81 0.75
CA ARG A 234 -9.05 4.51 -0.32
C ARG A 234 -9.06 3.03 -0.69
N LEU A 235 -9.20 2.15 0.30
CA LEU A 235 -9.32 0.71 0.07
C LEU A 235 -10.61 0.37 -0.70
N GLN A 236 -11.74 0.98 -0.32
CA GLN A 236 -13.02 0.85 -1.01
C GLN A 236 -12.92 1.34 -2.45
N GLU A 237 -12.28 2.48 -2.67
CA GLU A 237 -12.07 3.06 -3.99
C GLU A 237 -11.23 2.16 -4.90
N PHE A 238 -10.15 1.55 -4.37
CA PHE A 238 -9.37 0.56 -5.12
C PHE A 238 -10.24 -0.63 -5.54
N GLN A 239 -11.08 -1.13 -4.65
CA GLN A 239 -12.00 -2.23 -4.95
C GLN A 239 -13.05 -1.82 -6.01
N ALA A 240 -13.58 -0.59 -5.92
CA ALA A 240 -14.56 -0.06 -6.87
C ALA A 240 -13.95 0.14 -8.27
N ASP A 241 -12.73 0.69 -8.35
CA ASP A 241 -12.00 0.85 -9.61
C ASP A 241 -11.65 -0.52 -10.23
N TYR A 242 -11.27 -1.51 -9.41
CA TYR A 242 -11.09 -2.87 -9.91
C TYR A 242 -12.39 -3.45 -10.49
N ARG A 243 -13.51 -3.40 -9.75
CA ARG A 243 -14.81 -3.90 -10.23
C ARG A 243 -15.22 -3.24 -11.54
N LYS A 244 -14.95 -1.95 -11.68
CA LYS A 244 -15.25 -1.18 -12.89
C LYS A 244 -14.45 -1.63 -14.12
N TYR A 245 -13.24 -2.14 -13.94
CA TYR A 245 -12.32 -2.52 -15.02
C TYR A 245 -11.99 -4.03 -15.01
N GLU A 246 -12.84 -4.85 -14.40
CA GLU A 246 -12.55 -6.26 -14.15
C GLU A 246 -12.35 -7.06 -15.45
N GLU A 247 -13.15 -6.78 -16.48
CA GLU A 247 -13.05 -7.43 -17.78
C GLU A 247 -11.73 -7.12 -18.47
N GLU A 248 -11.32 -5.84 -18.49
CA GLU A 248 -10.06 -5.44 -19.09
C GLU A 248 -8.84 -5.95 -18.31
N VAL A 249 -8.90 -5.93 -16.98
CA VAL A 249 -7.85 -6.50 -16.12
C VAL A 249 -7.70 -7.99 -16.40
N THR A 250 -8.81 -8.74 -16.50
CA THR A 250 -8.77 -10.19 -16.76
C THR A 250 -8.16 -10.50 -18.13
N ARG A 251 -8.43 -9.67 -19.14
CA ARG A 251 -7.94 -9.86 -20.51
C ARG A 251 -6.49 -9.41 -20.71
N GLU A 252 -6.08 -8.32 -20.08
CA GLU A 252 -4.85 -7.59 -20.45
C GLU A 252 -3.78 -7.58 -19.35
N ALA A 253 -4.13 -7.85 -18.08
CA ALA A 253 -3.17 -7.75 -16.99
C ALA A 253 -2.09 -8.84 -17.10
N GLN A 254 -0.83 -8.40 -17.03
CA GLN A 254 0.32 -9.29 -17.02
C GLN A 254 0.69 -9.65 -15.59
N GLY A 255 0.80 -10.95 -15.33
CA GLY A 255 1.20 -11.47 -14.03
C GLY A 255 2.71 -11.67 -13.89
N LEU A 256 3.18 -11.76 -12.64
CA LEU A 256 4.60 -12.01 -12.33
C LEU A 256 5.03 -13.47 -12.43
N LEU A 257 4.10 -14.42 -12.37
CA LEU A 257 4.38 -15.85 -12.25
C LEU A 257 4.65 -16.57 -13.58
N GLY A 258 4.44 -15.93 -14.73
CA GLY A 258 4.79 -16.45 -16.08
C GLY A 258 4.48 -17.94 -16.31
N GLU A 259 5.32 -18.60 -17.12
CA GLU A 259 5.44 -20.07 -17.11
C GLU A 259 6.15 -20.48 -15.82
N ALA A 260 5.38 -20.58 -14.73
CA ALA A 260 5.90 -20.95 -13.43
C ALA A 260 6.58 -22.33 -13.50
N LEU A 261 7.67 -22.49 -12.73
CA LEU A 261 8.27 -23.81 -12.51
C LEU A 261 7.20 -24.81 -12.03
N PRO A 262 7.34 -26.11 -12.33
CA PRO A 262 6.48 -27.17 -11.80
C PRO A 262 6.80 -27.45 -10.32
N LEU A 263 6.96 -26.39 -9.52
CA LEU A 263 7.17 -26.43 -8.09
C LEU A 263 5.90 -26.01 -7.38
N GLU A 264 5.69 -26.56 -6.18
CA GLU A 264 4.62 -26.12 -5.31
C GLU A 264 4.81 -24.64 -4.96
N ARG A 265 3.73 -23.86 -5.07
CA ARG A 265 3.75 -22.43 -4.79
C ARG A 265 3.58 -22.23 -3.29
N PRO A 266 4.46 -21.45 -2.63
CA PRO A 266 4.28 -21.08 -1.23
C PRO A 266 2.92 -20.45 -0.96
N GLY A 267 2.34 -20.74 0.20
CA GLY A 267 1.05 -20.19 0.63
C GLY A 267 0.94 -18.68 0.43
N GLY A 268 -0.24 -18.22 0.03
CA GLY A 268 -0.53 -16.79 -0.19
C GLY A 268 0.05 -16.19 -1.48
N SER A 269 1.00 -16.85 -2.16
CA SER A 269 1.62 -16.33 -3.40
C SER A 269 0.60 -16.09 -4.52
N GLY A 270 -0.45 -16.91 -4.60
CA GLY A 270 -1.53 -16.74 -5.58
C GLY A 270 -2.33 -15.45 -5.36
N LEU A 271 -2.66 -15.14 -4.10
CA LEU A 271 -3.39 -13.93 -3.75
C LEU A 271 -2.55 -12.67 -4.04
N VAL A 272 -1.29 -12.66 -3.61
CA VAL A 272 -0.36 -11.54 -3.89
C VAL A 272 -0.21 -11.33 -5.41
N HIS A 273 -0.13 -12.41 -6.18
CA HIS A 273 -0.05 -12.35 -7.64
C HIS A 273 -1.30 -11.73 -8.29
N GLU A 274 -2.50 -12.12 -7.85
CA GLU A 274 -3.73 -11.53 -8.38
C GLU A 274 -3.90 -10.07 -7.98
N LEU A 275 -3.56 -9.71 -6.74
CA LEU A 275 -3.55 -8.30 -6.31
C LEU A 275 -2.54 -7.46 -7.11
N PHE A 276 -1.37 -8.02 -7.42
CA PHE A 276 -0.38 -7.35 -8.26
C PHE A 276 -0.94 -7.05 -9.65
N LYS A 277 -1.57 -8.03 -10.31
CA LYS A 277 -2.17 -7.85 -11.65
C LYS A 277 -3.17 -6.71 -11.67
N LYS A 278 -4.02 -6.63 -10.65
CA LYS A 278 -5.02 -5.58 -10.48
C LYS A 278 -4.36 -4.21 -10.31
N ALA A 279 -3.42 -4.12 -9.37
CA ALA A 279 -2.73 -2.87 -9.05
C ALA A 279 -1.89 -2.35 -10.23
N ASP A 280 -1.11 -3.22 -10.88
CA ASP A 280 -0.22 -2.82 -11.99
C ASP A 280 -1.02 -2.36 -13.21
N TRP A 281 -2.08 -3.07 -13.58
CA TRP A 281 -2.93 -2.66 -14.71
C TRP A 281 -3.61 -1.31 -14.45
N LEU A 282 -4.20 -1.13 -13.26
CA LEU A 282 -4.83 0.14 -12.87
C LEU A 282 -3.80 1.28 -12.85
N ALA A 283 -2.60 1.04 -12.33
CA ALA A 283 -1.50 2.00 -12.35
C ALA A 283 -1.16 2.44 -13.78
N ILE A 284 -1.00 1.50 -14.72
CA ILE A 284 -0.71 1.81 -16.13
C ILE A 284 -1.88 2.56 -16.79
N HIS A 285 -3.12 2.19 -16.49
CA HIS A 285 -4.32 2.85 -17.01
C HIS A 285 -4.39 4.32 -16.60
N PHE A 286 -4.26 4.61 -15.30
CA PHE A 286 -4.28 5.98 -14.80
C PHE A 286 -3.02 6.76 -15.20
N GLN A 287 -1.86 6.10 -15.32
CA GLN A 287 -0.65 6.72 -15.89
C GLN A 287 -0.89 7.24 -17.30
N LYS A 288 -1.57 6.48 -18.17
CA LYS A 288 -1.88 6.90 -19.53
C LYS A 288 -2.79 8.13 -19.53
N ARG A 289 -3.80 8.16 -18.67
CA ARG A 289 -4.72 9.31 -18.53
C ARG A 289 -4.03 10.56 -18.02
N VAL A 290 -3.16 10.42 -17.02
CA VAL A 290 -2.31 11.52 -16.52
C VAL A 290 -1.43 12.07 -17.64
N ASN A 291 -0.73 11.20 -18.37
CA ASN A 291 0.15 11.63 -19.46
C ASN A 291 -0.63 12.29 -20.61
N GLN A 292 -1.82 11.79 -20.93
CA GLN A 292 -2.71 12.39 -21.92
C GLN A 292 -3.21 13.76 -21.46
N SER A 293 -3.64 13.89 -20.20
CA SER A 293 -4.06 15.17 -19.62
C SER A 293 -2.92 16.20 -19.64
N MET A 294 -1.70 15.80 -19.26
CA MET A 294 -0.52 16.65 -19.39
C MET A 294 -0.27 17.06 -20.85
N LEU A 295 -0.37 16.13 -21.80
CA LEU A 295 -0.14 16.42 -23.21
C LEU A 295 -1.18 17.42 -23.75
N ILE A 296 -2.46 17.22 -23.44
CA ILE A 296 -3.57 18.08 -23.87
C ILE A 296 -3.40 19.49 -23.29
N THR A 297 -3.21 19.62 -21.97
CA THR A 297 -3.08 20.92 -21.30
C THR A 297 -1.90 21.73 -21.82
N HIS A 298 -0.74 21.11 -22.03
CA HIS A 298 0.43 21.80 -22.56
C HIS A 298 0.29 22.12 -24.06
N SER A 299 -0.37 21.25 -24.84
CA SER A 299 -0.66 21.54 -26.25
C SER A 299 -1.64 22.70 -26.39
N LEU A 300 -2.69 22.75 -25.55
CA LEU A 300 -3.62 23.89 -25.47
C LEU A 300 -2.90 25.19 -25.13
N ALA A 301 -1.94 25.17 -24.20
CA ALA A 301 -1.15 26.36 -23.87
C ALA A 301 -0.34 26.89 -25.07
N VAL A 302 0.27 26.01 -25.87
CA VAL A 302 0.98 26.40 -27.10
C VAL A 302 0.00 26.99 -28.13
N VAL A 303 -1.14 26.33 -28.36
CA VAL A 303 -2.13 26.78 -29.35
C VAL A 303 -2.75 28.11 -28.91
N MET A 304 -3.06 28.28 -27.62
CA MET A 304 -3.56 29.55 -27.08
C MET A 304 -2.54 30.68 -27.24
N GLY A 305 -1.26 30.43 -26.96
CA GLY A 305 -0.22 31.43 -27.17
C GLY A 305 -0.02 31.77 -28.65
N LEU A 306 -0.13 30.78 -29.56
CA LEU A 306 -0.14 31.02 -31.01
C LEU A 306 -1.35 31.88 -31.42
N VAL A 307 -2.55 31.56 -30.94
CA VAL A 307 -3.77 32.34 -31.21
C VAL A 307 -3.62 33.79 -30.72
N PHE A 308 -3.01 33.99 -29.55
CA PHE A 308 -2.72 35.32 -29.01
C PHE A 308 -1.73 36.11 -29.89
N ILE A 309 -0.67 35.46 -30.36
CA ILE A 309 0.30 36.07 -31.28
C ILE A 309 -0.36 36.45 -32.61
N LEU A 310 -1.19 35.56 -33.17
CA LEU A 310 -1.93 35.84 -34.41
C LEU A 310 -2.94 36.99 -34.24
N TYR A 311 -3.60 37.06 -33.08
CA TYR A 311 -4.53 38.15 -32.75
C TYR A 311 -3.81 39.50 -32.76
N ALA A 312 -2.65 39.59 -32.10
CA ALA A 312 -1.85 40.80 -32.05
C ALA A 312 -1.30 41.25 -33.42
N GLU A 313 -0.97 40.31 -34.31
CA GLU A 313 -0.33 40.64 -35.59
C GLU A 313 -1.33 41.00 -36.71
N TYR A 314 -2.53 40.40 -36.71
CA TYR A 314 -3.51 40.53 -37.81
C TYR A 314 -4.65 41.52 -37.53
N GLY A 315 -4.46 42.48 -36.61
CA GLY A 315 -5.41 43.56 -36.37
C GLY A 315 -6.67 43.12 -35.62
N ASP A 316 -6.50 42.31 -34.57
CA ASP A 316 -7.51 42.02 -33.55
C ASP A 316 -8.84 41.41 -34.06
N PRO A 317 -8.83 40.35 -34.90
CA PRO A 317 -10.07 39.77 -35.39
C PRO A 317 -10.84 39.07 -34.25
N GLN A 318 -12.09 39.48 -34.03
CA GLN A 318 -12.94 39.02 -32.92
C GLN A 318 -13.10 37.50 -32.83
N TRP A 319 -13.04 36.78 -33.96
CA TRP A 319 -13.17 35.32 -33.97
C TRP A 319 -11.98 34.61 -33.29
N LEU A 320 -10.76 35.19 -33.31
CA LEU A 320 -9.61 34.65 -32.59
C LEU A 320 -9.79 34.77 -31.07
N LEU A 321 -10.48 35.81 -30.60
CA LEU A 321 -10.84 35.95 -29.19
C LEU A 321 -11.81 34.85 -28.76
N TYR A 322 -12.87 34.59 -29.55
CA TYR A 322 -13.79 33.48 -29.26
C TYR A 322 -13.08 32.13 -29.29
N LEU A 323 -12.16 31.91 -30.23
CA LEU A 323 -11.34 30.70 -30.27
C LEU A 323 -10.45 30.57 -29.02
N PHE A 324 -9.79 31.64 -28.61
CA PHE A 324 -8.98 31.66 -27.38
C PHE A 324 -9.81 31.29 -26.15
N LEU A 325 -10.99 31.90 -26.00
CA LEU A 325 -11.92 31.60 -24.90
C LEU A 325 -12.40 30.15 -24.93
N ALA A 326 -12.70 29.61 -26.11
CA ALA A 326 -13.10 28.21 -26.26
C ALA A 326 -11.98 27.23 -25.87
N LEU A 327 -10.72 27.52 -26.27
CA LEU A 327 -9.55 26.73 -25.90
C LEU A 327 -9.29 26.79 -24.38
N PHE A 328 -9.41 27.98 -23.79
CA PHE A 328 -9.27 28.16 -22.35
C PHE A 328 -10.34 27.39 -21.57
N ALA A 329 -11.62 27.53 -21.94
CA ALA A 329 -12.72 26.81 -21.33
C ALA A 329 -12.53 25.28 -21.43
N THR A 330 -12.07 24.80 -22.59
CA THR A 330 -11.72 23.38 -22.76
C THR A 330 -10.62 22.95 -21.80
N GLY A 331 -9.55 23.74 -21.65
CA GLY A 331 -8.48 23.50 -20.69
C GLY A 331 -8.98 23.42 -19.24
N VAL A 332 -9.84 24.34 -18.83
CA VAL A 332 -10.47 24.37 -17.49
C VAL A 332 -11.34 23.13 -17.26
N VAL A 333 -12.17 22.74 -18.22
CA VAL A 333 -13.02 21.55 -18.11
C VAL A 333 -12.17 20.28 -17.97
N PHE A 334 -11.12 20.13 -18.77
CA PHE A 334 -10.20 18.99 -18.65
C PHE A 334 -9.48 18.95 -17.32
N HIS A 335 -9.01 20.11 -16.83
CA HIS A 335 -8.39 20.23 -15.51
C HIS A 335 -9.37 19.82 -14.39
N TYR A 336 -10.60 20.32 -14.43
CA TYR A 336 -11.64 20.00 -13.46
C TYR A 336 -11.98 18.50 -13.43
N ILE A 337 -12.11 17.87 -14.60
CA ILE A 337 -12.37 16.42 -14.70
C ILE A 337 -11.19 15.61 -14.13
N GLY A 338 -9.96 16.01 -14.45
CA GLY A 338 -8.76 15.33 -13.96
C GLY A 338 -8.64 15.39 -12.44
N HIS A 339 -8.88 16.57 -11.86
CA HIS A 339 -8.84 16.80 -10.41
C HIS A 339 -9.96 16.06 -9.69
N ARG A 340 -11.22 16.20 -10.14
CA ARG A 340 -12.37 15.50 -9.54
C ARG A 340 -12.26 13.97 -9.56
N ARG A 341 -11.50 13.41 -10.52
CA ARG A 341 -11.29 11.96 -10.65
C ARG A 341 -9.96 11.49 -10.07
N GLU A 342 -9.16 12.40 -9.53
CA GLU A 342 -7.90 12.15 -8.83
C GLU A 342 -6.95 11.21 -9.59
N TRP A 343 -6.89 11.33 -10.93
CA TRP A 343 -6.11 10.38 -11.75
C TRP A 343 -4.63 10.33 -11.39
N HIS A 344 -4.07 11.46 -10.95
CA HIS A 344 -2.67 11.54 -10.51
C HIS A 344 -2.45 10.71 -9.25
N ARG A 345 -3.25 10.93 -8.21
CA ARG A 345 -3.17 10.18 -6.94
C ARG A 345 -3.35 8.68 -7.17
N LYS A 346 -4.40 8.27 -7.89
CA LYS A 346 -4.65 6.85 -8.23
C LYS A 346 -3.48 6.20 -8.94
N TYR A 347 -2.89 6.90 -9.91
CA TYR A 347 -1.70 6.42 -10.59
C TYR A 347 -0.53 6.17 -9.62
N LEU A 348 -0.23 7.14 -8.74
CA LEU A 348 0.88 7.02 -7.79
C LEU A 348 0.62 5.88 -6.79
N ASP A 349 -0.55 5.85 -6.18
CA ASP A 349 -0.86 4.90 -5.11
C ASP A 349 -0.96 3.45 -5.65
N TYR A 350 -1.57 3.24 -6.83
CA TYR A 350 -1.67 1.89 -7.41
C TYR A 350 -0.32 1.38 -7.90
N ARG A 351 0.55 2.27 -8.39
CA ARG A 351 1.94 1.90 -8.73
C ARG A 351 2.71 1.51 -7.48
N ALA A 352 2.55 2.25 -6.39
CA ALA A 352 3.16 1.95 -5.10
C ALA A 352 2.74 0.57 -4.58
N LEU A 353 1.44 0.28 -4.63
CA LEU A 353 0.89 -1.03 -4.27
C LEU A 353 1.44 -2.14 -5.16
N ALA A 354 1.45 -1.95 -6.48
CA ALA A 354 1.99 -2.95 -7.41
C ALA A 354 3.47 -3.27 -7.12
N GLU A 355 4.29 -2.26 -6.85
CA GLU A 355 5.71 -2.45 -6.59
C GLU A 355 5.96 -3.09 -5.21
N GLY A 356 5.17 -2.73 -4.20
CA GLY A 356 5.16 -3.41 -2.89
C GLY A 356 4.79 -4.88 -3.00
N LEU A 357 3.69 -5.20 -3.69
CA LEU A 357 3.22 -6.57 -3.92
C LEU A 357 4.21 -7.39 -4.76
N ARG A 358 4.91 -6.77 -5.71
CA ARG A 358 5.96 -7.42 -6.50
C ARG A 358 7.12 -7.88 -5.64
N VAL A 359 7.63 -7.01 -4.76
CA VAL A 359 8.68 -7.37 -3.80
C VAL A 359 8.18 -8.45 -2.85
N GLN A 360 6.96 -8.30 -2.34
CA GLN A 360 6.33 -9.26 -1.44
C GLN A 360 6.20 -10.65 -2.05
N LEU A 361 5.77 -10.75 -3.31
CA LEU A 361 5.67 -12.01 -4.02
C LEU A 361 7.04 -12.66 -4.17
N TYR A 362 8.04 -11.92 -4.67
CA TYR A 362 9.37 -12.50 -4.89
C TYR A 362 10.09 -12.89 -3.60
N TRP A 363 9.91 -12.15 -2.51
CA TRP A 363 10.42 -12.54 -1.20
C TRP A 363 9.73 -13.77 -0.63
N ASN A 364 8.41 -13.90 -0.83
CA ASN A 364 7.67 -15.10 -0.44
C ASN A 364 8.16 -16.32 -1.23
N LEU A 365 8.26 -16.22 -2.56
CA LEU A 365 8.75 -17.30 -3.42
C LEU A 365 10.18 -17.73 -3.04
N ALA A 366 11.10 -16.77 -2.88
CA ALA A 366 12.49 -17.08 -2.55
C ALA A 366 12.72 -17.49 -1.09
N GLY A 367 11.71 -17.43 -0.22
CA GLY A 367 11.87 -17.70 1.21
C GLY A 367 12.89 -16.77 1.88
N VAL A 368 12.83 -15.48 1.54
CA VAL A 368 13.71 -14.42 2.08
C VAL A 368 13.28 -14.02 3.48
N VAL A 369 11.97 -13.98 3.74
CA VAL A 369 11.42 -13.72 5.07
C VAL A 369 11.57 -14.98 5.93
N GLU A 370 12.06 -14.82 7.16
CA GLU A 370 12.20 -15.94 8.09
C GLU A 370 10.82 -16.55 8.38
N THR A 371 10.71 -17.87 8.27
CA THR A 371 9.48 -18.63 8.56
C THR A 371 8.99 -18.37 9.99
N GLN A 372 9.92 -18.25 10.94
CA GLN A 372 9.66 -18.01 12.36
C GLN A 372 9.22 -16.56 12.69
N SER A 373 9.25 -15.63 11.73
CA SER A 373 8.81 -14.26 11.99
C SER A 373 7.29 -14.12 11.83
N ALA A 374 6.60 -13.89 12.95
CA ALA A 374 5.20 -13.48 12.98
C ALA A 374 4.99 -12.01 12.57
N VAL A 375 6.05 -11.20 12.60
CA VAL A 375 6.04 -9.77 12.23
C VAL A 375 5.92 -9.60 10.72
N PHE A 376 5.26 -8.51 10.32
CA PHE A 376 5.16 -8.09 8.94
C PHE A 376 6.51 -7.54 8.43
N ALA A 377 7.17 -8.31 7.56
CA ALA A 377 8.53 -8.00 7.11
C ALA A 377 8.67 -6.73 6.23
N TYR A 378 7.58 -6.02 5.95
CA TYR A 378 7.54 -4.86 5.06
C TYR A 378 7.11 -3.57 5.78
N ASP A 379 7.11 -3.55 7.11
CA ASP A 379 6.66 -2.39 7.91
C ASP A 379 7.43 -1.09 7.60
N ASN A 380 8.67 -1.17 7.09
CA ASN A 380 9.48 0.01 6.76
C ASN A 380 9.06 0.70 5.44
N PHE A 381 8.18 0.09 4.63
CA PHE A 381 7.77 0.65 3.34
C PHE A 381 6.77 1.80 3.52
N LEU A 382 7.08 2.98 2.97
CA LEU A 382 6.23 4.19 3.04
C LEU A 382 5.96 4.72 4.46
N GLN A 383 6.78 4.33 5.43
CA GLN A 383 6.56 4.68 6.83
C GLN A 383 6.84 6.15 7.17
N LYS A 384 7.73 6.82 6.42
CA LYS A 384 8.01 8.26 6.57
C LYS A 384 7.01 9.15 5.82
N GLN A 385 5.98 8.54 5.25
CA GLN A 385 5.02 9.23 4.38
C GLN A 385 3.69 9.37 5.11
N ASP A 386 2.82 10.18 4.50
CA ASP A 386 1.47 10.49 5.01
C ASP A 386 0.64 9.23 5.33
N VAL A 387 -0.18 9.32 6.38
CA VAL A 387 -1.09 8.24 6.86
C VAL A 387 -2.02 7.76 5.74
N ASP A 388 -2.31 8.65 4.79
CA ASP A 388 -3.01 8.38 3.53
C ASP A 388 -2.45 7.21 2.70
N LEU A 389 -1.20 6.79 2.91
CA LEU A 389 -0.59 5.64 2.23
C LEU A 389 -0.69 4.34 3.03
N GLY A 390 -1.24 4.37 4.24
CA GLY A 390 -1.40 3.20 5.10
C GLY A 390 -2.28 2.11 4.50
N TRP A 391 -3.28 2.48 3.69
CA TRP A 391 -4.14 1.51 3.01
C TRP A 391 -3.36 0.54 2.13
N ILE A 392 -2.26 0.99 1.49
CA ILE A 392 -1.38 0.13 0.68
C ILE A 392 -0.76 -0.95 1.56
N ARG A 393 -0.26 -0.57 2.75
CA ARG A 393 0.31 -1.51 3.70
C ARG A 393 -0.75 -2.48 4.23
N HIS A 394 -1.98 -2.03 4.48
CA HIS A 394 -3.07 -2.94 4.87
C HIS A 394 -3.39 -3.97 3.80
N VAL A 395 -3.39 -3.60 2.52
CA VAL A 395 -3.53 -4.58 1.42
C VAL A 395 -2.40 -5.60 1.45
N MET A 396 -1.15 -5.13 1.59
CA MET A 396 0.02 -6.02 1.65
C MET A 396 -0.02 -6.94 2.89
N ARG A 397 -0.45 -6.44 4.06
CA ARG A 397 -0.66 -7.21 5.30
C ARG A 397 -1.74 -8.27 5.11
N SER A 398 -2.89 -7.89 4.56
CA SER A 398 -3.99 -8.82 4.24
C SER A 398 -3.53 -9.91 3.28
N ALA A 399 -2.74 -9.57 2.26
CA ALA A 399 -2.15 -10.56 1.36
C ALA A 399 -1.12 -11.48 2.06
N SER A 400 -0.41 -10.96 3.08
CA SER A 400 0.54 -11.71 3.89
C SER A 400 -0.13 -12.61 4.93
N LEU A 401 -1.43 -12.45 5.22
CA LEU A 401 -2.16 -13.30 6.16
C LEU A 401 -2.00 -14.78 5.77
N TRP A 402 -2.19 -15.07 4.48
CA TRP A 402 -2.12 -16.41 3.88
C TRP A 402 -0.71 -16.94 3.60
N ARG A 403 0.34 -16.22 4.00
CA ARG A 403 1.72 -16.67 3.82
C ARG A 403 1.97 -17.94 4.64
N ASP A 404 2.55 -18.97 4.01
CA ASP A 404 3.05 -20.11 4.79
C ASP A 404 4.25 -19.68 5.64
N ARG A 405 4.16 -19.97 6.94
CA ARG A 405 5.17 -19.65 7.96
C ARG A 405 5.76 -20.90 8.59
N THR A 406 5.25 -22.07 8.22
CA THR A 406 5.66 -23.37 8.80
C THR A 406 6.76 -24.00 7.97
N THR A 407 6.63 -23.94 6.64
CA THR A 407 7.54 -24.60 5.71
C THR A 407 8.33 -23.59 4.90
N ARG A 408 9.62 -23.85 4.72
CA ARG A 408 10.45 -23.01 3.86
C ARG A 408 10.20 -23.37 2.38
N PRO A 409 10.04 -22.38 1.49
CA PRO A 409 9.94 -22.62 0.04
C PRO A 409 11.16 -23.37 -0.51
N ASP A 410 10.92 -24.15 -1.57
CA ASP A 410 11.96 -24.88 -2.31
C ASP A 410 13.05 -23.93 -2.84
N ASP A 411 14.31 -24.33 -2.73
CA ASP A 411 15.48 -23.53 -3.14
C ASP A 411 15.50 -23.23 -4.66
N GLY A 412 14.81 -24.02 -5.47
CA GLY A 412 14.60 -23.79 -6.90
C GLY A 412 13.91 -22.45 -7.20
N TRP A 413 13.02 -22.00 -6.31
CA TRP A 413 12.41 -20.67 -6.43
C TRP A 413 13.43 -19.54 -6.33
N VAL A 414 14.52 -19.71 -5.57
CA VAL A 414 15.56 -18.67 -5.45
C VAL A 414 16.20 -18.40 -6.80
N ARG A 415 16.54 -19.45 -7.55
CA ARG A 415 17.10 -19.31 -8.90
C ARG A 415 16.11 -18.65 -9.85
N TRP A 416 14.86 -19.11 -9.84
CA TRP A 416 13.81 -18.54 -10.68
C TRP A 416 13.56 -17.05 -10.39
N VAL A 417 13.52 -16.67 -9.11
CA VAL A 417 13.39 -15.26 -8.71
C VAL A 417 14.60 -14.45 -9.18
N CYS A 418 15.81 -14.97 -9.09
CA CYS A 418 16.99 -14.27 -9.64
C CYS A 418 16.84 -14.00 -11.14
N ASP A 419 16.41 -15.02 -11.90
CA ASP A 419 16.30 -14.95 -13.35
C ASP A 419 15.11 -14.10 -13.82
N GLN A 420 13.98 -14.12 -13.10
CA GLN A 420 12.78 -13.36 -13.46
C GLN A 420 12.79 -11.92 -12.92
N TRP A 421 13.18 -11.73 -11.66
CA TRP A 421 13.16 -10.42 -11.03
C TRP A 421 14.37 -9.58 -11.43
N VAL A 422 15.58 -10.06 -11.15
CA VAL A 422 16.82 -9.32 -11.49
C VAL A 422 17.06 -9.41 -13.00
N GLY A 423 17.05 -10.64 -13.53
CA GLY A 423 17.16 -10.94 -14.94
C GLY A 423 18.51 -10.64 -15.57
N ASP A 424 18.53 -10.69 -16.90
CA ASP A 424 19.73 -10.58 -17.70
C ASP A 424 19.62 -9.43 -18.72
N PRO A 425 20.52 -8.42 -18.66
CA PRO A 425 20.48 -7.31 -19.60
C PRO A 425 20.80 -7.73 -21.04
N GLU A 426 21.52 -8.84 -21.27
CA GLU A 426 21.87 -9.35 -22.60
C GLU A 426 20.70 -10.11 -23.22
N ALA A 427 20.00 -10.93 -22.43
CA ALA A 427 18.76 -11.59 -22.85
C ALA A 427 17.56 -10.64 -22.91
N GLY A 428 17.70 -9.42 -22.34
CA GLY A 428 16.62 -8.44 -22.30
C GLY A 428 15.54 -8.74 -21.28
N THR A 429 15.83 -9.54 -20.25
CA THR A 429 14.87 -10.03 -19.25
C THR A 429 15.01 -9.32 -17.90
N GLY A 430 13.94 -9.41 -17.10
CA GLY A 430 13.87 -8.87 -15.73
C GLY A 430 14.01 -7.35 -15.63
N GLN A 431 14.08 -6.87 -14.38
CA GLN A 431 14.11 -5.45 -14.10
C GLN A 431 15.42 -4.79 -14.52
N LEU A 432 16.55 -5.51 -14.51
CA LEU A 432 17.84 -4.94 -14.91
C LEU A 432 17.81 -4.47 -16.38
N ALA A 433 17.28 -5.30 -17.29
CA ALA A 433 17.13 -4.93 -18.70
C ALA A 433 16.17 -3.74 -18.87
N TYR A 434 15.04 -3.75 -18.14
CA TYR A 434 14.05 -2.68 -18.16
C TYR A 434 14.66 -1.33 -17.75
N TYR A 435 15.27 -1.26 -16.57
CA TYR A 435 15.85 -0.02 -16.03
C TYR A 435 17.00 0.50 -16.90
N ARG A 436 17.84 -0.39 -17.42
CA ARG A 436 18.92 -0.01 -18.34
C ARG A 436 18.36 0.61 -19.62
N ARG A 437 17.39 -0.05 -20.27
CA ARG A 437 16.75 0.44 -21.51
C ARG A 437 16.03 1.77 -21.29
N LYS A 438 15.23 1.88 -20.22
CA LYS A 438 14.50 3.10 -19.89
C LYS A 438 15.44 4.27 -19.57
N SER A 439 16.53 4.02 -18.85
CA SER A 439 17.51 5.07 -18.53
C SER A 439 18.14 5.69 -19.79
N VAL A 440 18.51 4.86 -20.78
CA VAL A 440 19.10 5.30 -22.05
C VAL A 440 18.07 6.06 -22.88
N LEU A 441 16.89 5.47 -23.08
CA LEU A 441 15.81 6.06 -23.87
C LEU A 441 15.38 7.42 -23.30
N LYS A 442 15.24 7.53 -21.98
CA LYS A 442 14.85 8.78 -21.32
C LYS A 442 15.96 9.83 -21.42
N ALA A 443 17.23 9.43 -21.24
CA ALA A 443 18.35 10.35 -21.39
C ALA A 443 18.49 10.89 -22.83
N GLU A 444 18.25 10.05 -23.84
CA GLU A 444 18.24 10.48 -25.24
C GLU A 444 17.10 11.44 -25.55
N ASN A 445 15.89 11.12 -25.11
CA ASN A 445 14.73 11.97 -25.29
C ASN A 445 14.90 13.32 -24.58
N TYR A 446 15.44 13.33 -23.36
CA TYR A 446 15.74 14.56 -22.63
C TYR A 446 16.77 15.41 -23.38
N ARG A 447 17.89 14.82 -23.85
CA ARG A 447 18.88 15.55 -24.66
C ARG A 447 18.29 16.14 -25.94
N ARG A 448 17.42 15.40 -26.64
CA ARG A 448 16.72 15.91 -27.83
C ARG A 448 15.80 17.07 -27.46
N THR A 449 15.03 16.94 -26.39
CA THR A 449 14.16 18.00 -25.86
C THR A 449 14.94 19.27 -25.51
N THR A 450 16.03 19.17 -24.75
CA THR A 450 16.85 20.33 -24.37
C THR A 450 17.51 21.00 -25.57
N ARG A 451 18.04 20.21 -26.53
CA ARG A 451 18.62 20.75 -27.76
C ARG A 451 17.59 21.49 -28.61
N LEU A 452 16.40 20.89 -28.79
CA LEU A 452 15.31 21.53 -29.53
C LEU A 452 14.84 22.82 -28.83
N GLY A 453 14.69 22.81 -27.50
CA GLY A 453 14.35 24.02 -26.74
C GLY A 453 15.38 25.13 -26.91
N SER A 454 16.67 24.81 -26.78
CA SER A 454 17.75 25.78 -26.97
C SER A 454 17.82 26.30 -28.41
N LEU A 455 17.66 25.42 -29.41
CA LEU A 455 17.65 25.82 -30.82
C LEU A 455 16.47 26.75 -31.12
N SER A 456 15.26 26.43 -30.62
CA SER A 456 14.09 27.29 -30.79
C SER A 456 14.27 28.67 -30.15
N LEU A 457 14.87 28.73 -28.96
CA LEU A 457 15.19 29.99 -28.29
C LEU A 457 16.20 30.83 -29.09
N TRP A 458 17.34 30.23 -29.49
CA TRP A 458 18.36 30.93 -30.26
C TRP A 458 17.86 31.36 -31.64
N THR A 459 17.01 30.56 -32.27
CA THR A 459 16.37 30.93 -33.55
C THR A 459 15.43 32.11 -33.37
N GLY A 460 14.62 32.14 -32.30
CA GLY A 460 13.78 33.30 -31.98
C GLY A 460 14.60 34.58 -31.76
N ILE A 461 15.71 34.50 -31.02
CA ILE A 461 16.63 35.62 -30.81
C ILE A 461 17.26 36.07 -32.14
N LEU A 462 17.68 35.14 -32.99
CA LEU A 462 18.24 35.44 -34.29
C LEU A 462 17.22 36.17 -35.19
N ILE A 463 15.98 35.70 -35.23
CA ILE A 463 14.90 36.36 -35.98
C ILE A 463 14.67 37.78 -35.44
N ALA A 464 14.68 37.97 -34.12
CA ALA A 464 14.55 39.30 -33.50
C ALA A 464 15.67 40.25 -33.95
N VAL A 465 16.92 39.78 -33.98
CA VAL A 465 18.08 40.56 -34.46
C VAL A 465 17.94 40.89 -35.95
N VAL A 466 17.53 39.93 -36.78
CA VAL A 466 17.31 40.14 -38.22
C VAL A 466 16.23 41.19 -38.45
N LEU A 467 15.11 41.11 -37.73
CA LEU A 467 14.05 42.11 -37.79
C LEU A 467 14.55 43.48 -37.34
N ALA A 468 15.30 43.57 -36.24
CA ALA A 468 15.84 44.84 -35.74
C ALA A 468 16.78 45.54 -36.74
N VAL A 469 17.60 44.78 -37.48
CA VAL A 469 18.61 45.34 -38.41
C VAL A 469 18.04 45.55 -39.82
N PHE A 470 17.17 44.65 -40.27
CA PHE A 470 16.74 44.59 -41.66
C PHE A 470 15.25 44.85 -41.88
N ALA A 471 14.47 45.21 -40.85
CA ALA A 471 13.02 45.43 -40.97
C ALA A 471 12.66 46.25 -42.21
N GLY A 472 13.30 47.42 -42.41
CA GLY A 472 13.01 48.32 -43.54
C GLY A 472 13.32 47.76 -44.94
N ARG A 473 14.00 46.61 -45.05
CA ARG A 473 14.32 45.93 -46.32
C ARG A 473 13.48 44.66 -46.56
N ILE A 474 12.72 44.22 -45.57
CA ILE A 474 11.87 43.03 -45.65
C ILE A 474 10.46 43.49 -46.00
N ASP A 475 9.83 42.79 -46.95
CA ASP A 475 8.43 43.01 -47.32
C ASP A 475 7.50 42.78 -46.12
N MET A 476 6.30 43.37 -46.17
CA MET A 476 5.39 43.33 -45.02
C MET A 476 4.95 41.91 -44.66
N ASP A 477 4.63 41.07 -45.65
CA ASP A 477 4.16 39.71 -45.41
C ASP A 477 5.22 38.85 -44.73
N SER A 478 6.47 38.89 -45.23
CA SER A 478 7.60 38.18 -44.63
C SER A 478 7.90 38.69 -43.22
N ARG A 479 7.71 39.98 -42.96
CA ARG A 479 7.90 40.57 -41.62
C ARG A 479 6.89 40.00 -40.62
N HIS A 480 5.61 39.95 -40.98
CA HIS A 480 4.56 39.35 -40.14
C HIS A 480 4.85 37.88 -39.82
N VAL A 481 5.26 37.10 -40.82
CA VAL A 481 5.64 35.68 -40.63
C VAL A 481 6.82 35.54 -39.66
N LEU A 482 7.86 36.36 -39.82
CA LEU A 482 9.03 36.34 -38.93
C LEU A 482 8.66 36.73 -37.49
N LEU A 483 7.78 37.72 -37.29
CA LEU A 483 7.28 38.10 -35.96
C LEU A 483 6.52 36.95 -35.28
N ILE A 484 5.69 36.23 -36.04
CA ILE A 484 4.99 35.04 -35.53
C ILE A 484 6.00 33.97 -35.10
N PHE A 485 6.99 33.64 -35.95
CA PHE A 485 8.03 32.66 -35.58
C PHE A 485 8.88 33.12 -34.39
N MET A 486 9.19 34.41 -34.30
CA MET A 486 9.92 35.01 -33.18
C MET A 486 9.19 34.79 -31.85
N GLY A 487 7.86 34.86 -31.82
CA GLY A 487 7.06 34.61 -30.62
C GLY A 487 6.80 33.13 -30.34
N VAL A 488 6.46 32.35 -31.37
CA VAL A 488 6.02 30.95 -31.24
C VAL A 488 7.18 30.02 -30.85
N LEU A 489 8.39 30.23 -31.39
CA LEU A 489 9.52 29.34 -31.11
C LEU A 489 9.96 29.37 -29.63
N PRO A 490 10.15 30.54 -28.99
CA PRO A 490 10.39 30.62 -27.54
C PRO A 490 9.22 30.10 -26.70
N LEU A 491 7.98 30.34 -27.13
CA LEU A 491 6.79 29.79 -26.45
C LEU A 491 6.82 28.25 -26.41
N ILE A 492 7.06 27.60 -27.55
CA ILE A 492 7.17 26.13 -27.63
C ILE A 492 8.33 25.64 -26.75
N ALA A 493 9.46 26.34 -26.75
CA ALA A 493 10.60 25.99 -25.90
C ALA A 493 10.24 26.05 -24.41
N GLY A 494 9.60 27.15 -23.97
CA GLY A 494 9.20 27.35 -22.58
C GLY A 494 8.15 26.33 -22.12
N VAL A 495 7.11 26.07 -22.92
CA VAL A 495 6.07 25.07 -22.57
C VAL A 495 6.66 23.66 -22.50
N ARG A 496 7.58 23.32 -23.42
CA ARG A 496 8.24 22.00 -23.41
C ARG A 496 9.16 21.83 -22.20
N ASP A 497 9.86 22.88 -21.79
CA ASP A 497 10.69 22.86 -20.58
C ASP A 497 9.82 22.71 -19.33
N ALA A 498 8.72 23.46 -19.23
CA ALA A 498 7.73 23.32 -18.17
C ALA A 498 7.13 21.90 -18.09
N TYR A 499 6.80 21.30 -19.24
CA TYR A 499 6.34 19.90 -19.33
C TYR A 499 7.40 18.93 -18.79
N SER A 500 8.67 19.10 -19.18
CA SER A 500 9.78 18.29 -18.70
C SER A 500 10.00 18.41 -17.19
N HIS A 501 9.86 19.62 -16.65
CA HIS A 501 9.97 19.90 -15.22
C HIS A 501 8.85 19.24 -14.43
N LYS A 502 7.59 19.40 -14.88
CA LYS A 502 6.41 18.76 -14.25
C LYS A 502 6.53 17.23 -14.23
N LYS A 503 7.08 16.63 -15.28
CA LYS A 503 7.29 15.18 -15.37
C LYS A 503 8.52 14.68 -14.62
N ALA A 504 9.31 15.57 -14.00
CA ALA A 504 10.54 15.21 -13.29
C ALA A 504 11.53 14.39 -14.13
N GLU A 505 11.65 14.67 -15.44
CA GLU A 505 12.42 13.79 -16.34
C GLU A 505 13.89 13.65 -15.92
N ARG A 506 14.49 14.72 -15.37
CA ARG A 506 15.88 14.70 -14.90
C ARG A 506 16.05 13.78 -13.69
N GLU A 507 15.14 13.86 -12.74
CA GLU A 507 15.16 13.03 -11.53
C GLU A 507 14.86 11.56 -11.86
N LEU A 508 13.86 11.29 -12.71
CA LEU A 508 13.54 9.94 -13.20
C LEU A 508 14.74 9.27 -13.88
N ILE A 509 15.52 10.01 -14.68
CA ILE A 509 16.75 9.48 -15.29
C ILE A 509 17.77 9.08 -14.20
N LYS A 510 17.92 9.86 -13.14
CA LYS A 510 18.83 9.54 -12.02
C LYS A 510 18.35 8.28 -11.29
N GLN A 511 17.07 8.18 -10.97
CA GLN A 511 16.45 7.01 -10.33
C GLN A 511 16.64 5.75 -11.17
N TYR A 512 16.34 5.81 -12.48
CA TYR A 512 16.56 4.67 -13.37
C TYR A 512 18.04 4.22 -13.45
N ARG A 513 18.98 5.17 -13.44
CA ARG A 513 20.41 4.85 -13.39
C ARG A 513 20.84 4.27 -12.04
N PHE A 514 20.27 4.75 -10.95
CA PHE A 514 20.52 4.21 -9.61
C PHE A 514 20.06 2.76 -9.54
N MET A 515 18.80 2.48 -9.85
CA MET A 515 18.25 1.12 -9.81
C MET A 515 18.95 0.16 -10.78
N SER A 516 19.31 0.63 -11.99
CA SER A 516 20.10 -0.18 -12.92
C SER A 516 21.46 -0.58 -12.33
N ARG A 517 22.14 0.30 -11.56
CA ARG A 517 23.41 -0.02 -10.90
C ARG A 517 23.22 -0.98 -9.73
N VAL A 518 22.19 -0.79 -8.92
CA VAL A 518 21.86 -1.69 -7.80
C VAL A 518 21.61 -3.11 -8.32
N LEU A 519 20.75 -3.25 -9.34
CA LEU A 519 20.43 -4.56 -9.94
C LEU A 519 21.65 -5.18 -10.65
N ALA A 520 22.50 -4.39 -11.29
CA ALA A 520 23.75 -4.89 -11.88
C ALA A 520 24.71 -5.42 -10.82
N ASN A 521 24.83 -4.74 -9.67
CA ASN A 521 25.63 -5.21 -8.54
C ASN A 521 25.05 -6.50 -7.96
N ALA A 522 23.72 -6.54 -7.75
CA ALA A 522 23.03 -7.73 -7.27
C ALA A 522 23.25 -8.93 -8.20
N ARG A 523 23.10 -8.75 -9.52
CA ARG A 523 23.38 -9.82 -10.50
C ARG A 523 24.81 -10.36 -10.37
N ARG A 524 25.81 -9.48 -10.23
CA ARG A 524 27.21 -9.91 -10.03
C ARG A 524 27.38 -10.78 -8.78
N LEU A 525 26.75 -10.39 -7.67
CA LEU A 525 26.78 -11.16 -6.43
C LEU A 525 26.03 -12.51 -6.55
N LEU A 526 24.87 -12.52 -7.21
CA LEU A 526 24.05 -13.71 -7.42
C LEU A 526 24.72 -14.74 -8.33
N LEU A 527 25.44 -14.29 -9.37
CA LEU A 527 26.23 -15.15 -10.25
C LEU A 527 27.52 -15.66 -9.57
N GLY A 528 28.13 -14.83 -8.71
CA GLY A 528 29.38 -15.14 -8.03
C GLY A 528 29.28 -16.17 -6.89
N SER A 529 28.08 -16.51 -6.44
CA SER A 529 27.88 -17.49 -5.35
C SER A 529 26.76 -18.47 -5.68
N ARG A 530 26.97 -19.75 -5.33
CA ARG A 530 25.93 -20.80 -5.36
C ARG A 530 25.26 -21.00 -4.01
N ASP A 531 25.74 -20.34 -2.95
CA ASP A 531 25.13 -20.40 -1.63
C ASP A 531 23.74 -19.74 -1.65
N VAL A 532 22.71 -20.55 -1.37
CA VAL A 532 21.32 -20.11 -1.38
C VAL A 532 21.05 -19.12 -0.25
N ALA A 533 21.68 -19.28 0.92
CA ALA A 533 21.51 -18.35 2.03
C ALA A 533 22.06 -16.97 1.69
N PHE A 534 23.24 -16.92 1.05
CA PHE A 534 23.79 -15.68 0.52
C PHE A 534 22.88 -15.05 -0.55
N ARG A 535 22.38 -15.84 -1.52
CA ARG A 535 21.46 -15.32 -2.55
C ARG A 535 20.19 -14.70 -1.96
N ARG A 536 19.61 -15.33 -0.93
CA ARG A 536 18.46 -14.78 -0.19
C ARG A 536 18.79 -13.44 0.48
N ARG A 537 19.98 -13.29 1.09
CA ARG A 537 20.43 -12.00 1.64
C ARG A 537 20.56 -10.92 0.57
N VAL A 538 21.09 -11.28 -0.61
CA VAL A 538 21.15 -10.34 -1.75
C VAL A 538 19.75 -9.96 -2.22
N LEU A 539 18.81 -10.91 -2.35
CA LEU A 539 17.42 -10.61 -2.71
C LEU A 539 16.69 -9.75 -1.67
N LYS A 540 16.99 -9.92 -0.37
CA LYS A 540 16.52 -9.03 0.69
C LYS A 540 17.00 -7.60 0.46
N ALA A 541 18.30 -7.42 0.20
CA ALA A 541 18.88 -6.11 -0.08
C ALA A 541 18.29 -5.45 -1.34
N VAL A 542 18.06 -6.24 -2.40
CA VAL A 542 17.41 -5.75 -3.64
C VAL A 542 15.99 -5.28 -3.37
N GLY A 543 15.22 -6.04 -2.59
CA GLY A 543 13.85 -5.64 -2.24
C GLY A 543 13.81 -4.38 -1.38
N ASN A 544 14.68 -4.26 -0.38
CA ASN A 544 14.80 -3.05 0.44
C ASN A 544 15.11 -1.83 -0.42
N ALA A 545 16.11 -1.94 -1.31
CA ALA A 545 16.47 -0.85 -2.22
C ALA A 545 15.34 -0.49 -3.20
N ALA A 546 14.55 -1.47 -3.65
CA ALA A 546 13.40 -1.22 -4.52
C ALA A 546 12.26 -0.49 -3.77
N LEU A 547 11.95 -0.91 -2.54
CA LEU A 547 10.93 -0.27 -1.69
C LEU A 547 11.33 1.17 -1.32
N GLU A 548 12.60 1.39 -0.98
CA GLU A 548 13.13 2.72 -0.67
C GLU A 548 13.11 3.65 -1.90
N GLU A 549 13.55 3.17 -3.06
CA GLU A 549 13.49 3.96 -4.30
C GLU A 549 12.06 4.34 -4.68
N HIS A 550 11.09 3.44 -4.49
CA HIS A 550 9.68 3.76 -4.74
C HIS A 550 9.12 4.77 -3.75
N ALA A 551 9.51 4.71 -2.48
CA ALA A 551 9.13 5.71 -1.49
C ALA A 551 9.63 7.11 -1.89
N GLU A 552 10.89 7.24 -2.30
CA GLU A 552 11.44 8.50 -2.84
C GLU A 552 10.72 8.95 -4.12
N TRP A 553 10.38 7.99 -5.00
CA TRP A 553 9.67 8.27 -6.25
C TRP A 553 8.28 8.87 -5.99
N ILE A 554 7.52 8.33 -5.04
CA ILE A 554 6.18 8.85 -4.70
C ILE A 554 6.27 10.26 -4.12
N LEU A 555 7.16 10.47 -3.14
CA LEU A 555 7.35 11.77 -2.51
C LEU A 555 7.58 12.87 -3.56
N MET A 556 8.53 12.61 -4.48
CA MET A 556 8.87 13.54 -5.55
C MET A 556 7.69 13.88 -6.48
N HIS A 557 6.80 12.91 -6.75
CA HIS A 557 5.66 13.14 -7.63
C HIS A 557 4.45 13.75 -6.91
N ARG A 558 4.34 13.57 -5.58
CA ARG A 558 3.35 14.25 -4.75
C ARG A 558 3.70 15.72 -4.53
N GLU A 559 4.99 16.07 -4.41
CA GLU A 559 5.47 17.47 -4.37
C GLU A 559 5.23 18.24 -5.68
N ARG A 560 4.96 17.52 -6.78
CA ARG A 560 4.70 18.10 -8.11
C ARG A 560 3.30 17.69 -8.59
N PRO A 561 2.23 18.05 -7.86
CA PRO A 561 0.89 17.70 -8.28
C PRO A 561 0.59 18.40 -9.61
N LEU A 562 -0.15 17.71 -10.48
CA LEU A 562 -0.63 18.27 -11.74
C LEU A 562 -1.50 19.52 -11.57
N GLU A 563 -2.06 19.65 -10.38
CA GLU A 563 -3.23 20.46 -10.05
C GLU A 563 -2.87 21.84 -9.53
N HIS A 564 -1.58 22.14 -9.35
CA HIS A 564 -1.10 23.49 -9.08
C HIS A 564 -0.76 24.22 -10.40
N GLY A 565 -1.80 24.45 -11.20
CA GLY A 565 -1.92 25.74 -11.86
C GLY A 565 -2.83 26.56 -10.95
N GLY A 566 -2.26 27.41 -10.08
CA GLY A 566 -3.05 28.42 -9.39
C GLY A 566 -3.80 29.23 -10.45
N LEU A 567 -5.09 28.97 -10.57
CA LEU A 567 -6.03 29.85 -11.28
C LEU A 567 -6.34 31.03 -10.38
#